data_AF-A0A6J4D0S4-F1
#
_entry.id   AF-A0A6J4D0S4-F1
#
_cell.length_a   1.000
_cell.length_b   1.000
_cell.length_c   1.000
_cell.angle_alpha   90.00
_cell.angle_beta   90.00
_cell.angle_gamma   90.00
#
_symmetry.space_group_name_H-M   'P 1'
#
loop_
_entity.id
_entity.type
_entity.pdbx_description
1 polymer ?
#
loop_
_entity_poly.entity_id
_entity_poly.type
_entity_poly.pdbx_seq_one_letter_code
_entity_poly.pdbx_strand_id
1 'polypeptide(L)'
;MHVTPLIVTDAGFKVPWYKEVEAHGWFWLSRIRGTVQFADIGAENWRAVRSTHDLANGQAKSLGCKTLTKTNPINCHLTLYRSKPKGRTNQRSTRTNCHHPSAKTYSTSAKEPWVLASNLPPESRSPKQLVNLYAKRMQIEETFRDLKSPAYGFGLRQSRTNSPERFDIILLIALMVQCLLWLVGLHAQQQGWDKHFQANTIGHRTVLSTIRLGLEVLRRPDYQITEKELLAAWVLFANQLLKYGYAMADL
;
A
#
# COMPACT_ATOMS: atom_id res chain seq x y z
N MET A 1 25.71 0.75 0.11
CA MET A 1 24.60 0.84 -0.87
C MET A 1 23.70 1.99 -0.46
N HIS A 2 23.52 3.00 -1.31
CA HIS A 2 22.50 4.02 -1.07
C HIS A 2 21.17 3.48 -1.58
N VAL A 3 20.24 3.17 -0.67
CA VAL A 3 18.89 2.73 -1.05
C VAL A 3 18.10 3.97 -1.49
N THR A 4 17.55 3.92 -2.70
CA THR A 4 16.63 4.91 -3.24
C THR A 4 15.22 4.33 -3.27
N PRO A 5 14.35 4.66 -2.29
CA PRO A 5 13.02 4.11 -2.18
C PRO A 5 12.05 4.68 -3.23
N LEU A 6 11.00 3.90 -3.51
CA LEU A 6 9.79 4.36 -4.18
C LEU A 6 8.66 4.48 -3.15
N ILE A 7 8.18 5.70 -2.91
CA ILE A 7 7.08 5.95 -1.97
C ILE A 7 5.75 5.93 -2.74
N VAL A 8 4.89 4.97 -2.41
CA VAL A 8 3.55 4.84 -3.01
C VAL A 8 2.52 5.51 -2.10
N THR A 9 1.75 6.47 -2.62
CA THR A 9 0.73 7.20 -1.84
C THR A 9 -0.64 7.23 -2.53
N ASP A 10 -1.73 7.10 -1.76
CA ASP A 10 -3.09 7.34 -2.28
C ASP A 10 -3.38 8.85 -2.38
N ALA A 11 -4.53 9.19 -2.93
CA ALA A 11 -4.98 10.56 -3.06
C ALA A 11 -5.08 11.26 -1.70
N GLY A 12 -4.46 12.44 -1.61
CA GLY A 12 -4.45 13.26 -0.40
C GLY A 12 -3.17 14.08 -0.29
N PHE A 13 -2.05 13.51 -0.76
CA PHE A 13 -0.77 14.21 -0.84
C PHE A 13 -0.77 15.24 -1.98
N LYS A 14 0.00 16.31 -1.78
CA LYS A 14 0.05 17.49 -2.65
C LYS A 14 1.48 17.78 -3.07
N VAL A 15 1.66 18.74 -3.97
CA VAL A 15 2.98 19.08 -4.52
C VAL A 15 4.08 19.31 -3.48
N PRO A 16 3.86 20.00 -2.34
CA PRO A 16 4.89 20.13 -1.31
C PRO A 16 5.46 18.78 -0.86
N TRP A 17 4.60 17.78 -0.63
CA TRP A 17 5.05 16.42 -0.29
C TRP A 17 5.93 15.79 -1.38
N TYR A 18 5.55 15.94 -2.66
CA TYR A 18 6.35 15.39 -3.77
C TYR A 18 7.74 16.04 -3.86
N LYS A 19 7.82 17.36 -3.63
CA LYS A 19 9.07 18.09 -3.61
C LYS A 19 9.99 17.66 -2.47
N GLU A 20 9.46 17.41 -1.28
CA GLU A 20 10.25 16.86 -0.16
C GLU A 20 10.81 15.47 -0.49
N VAL A 21 10.00 14.59 -1.11
CA VAL A 21 10.49 13.27 -1.55
C VAL A 21 11.60 13.40 -2.60
N GLU A 22 11.45 14.31 -3.57
CA GLU A 22 12.49 14.59 -4.57
C GLU A 22 13.74 15.21 -3.97
N ALA A 23 13.63 16.05 -2.94
CA ALA A 23 14.76 16.65 -2.24
C ALA A 23 15.65 15.60 -1.54
N HIS A 24 15.06 14.48 -1.11
CA HIS A 24 15.80 13.32 -0.61
C HIS A 24 16.41 12.43 -1.72
N GLY A 25 16.21 12.78 -2.99
CA GLY A 25 16.64 11.98 -4.14
C GLY A 25 15.80 10.72 -4.34
N TRP A 26 14.59 10.66 -3.80
CA TRP A 26 13.72 9.48 -3.82
C TRP A 26 12.66 9.55 -4.92
N PHE A 27 12.05 8.41 -5.19
CA PHE A 27 10.95 8.30 -6.15
C PHE A 27 9.60 8.26 -5.44
N TRP A 28 8.56 8.73 -6.13
CA TRP A 28 7.18 8.66 -5.66
C TRP A 28 6.24 8.18 -6.76
N LEU A 29 5.16 7.52 -6.34
CA LEU A 29 4.05 7.11 -7.18
C LEU A 29 2.75 7.43 -6.43
N SER A 30 1.99 8.41 -6.93
CA SER A 30 0.79 8.88 -6.24
C SER A 30 -0.44 8.85 -7.11
N ARG A 31 -1.61 8.58 -6.52
CA ARG A 31 -2.89 8.77 -7.22
C ARG A 31 -3.36 10.22 -7.08
N ILE A 32 -3.61 10.85 -8.22
CA ILE A 32 -4.24 12.17 -8.29
C ILE A 32 -5.73 12.03 -8.64
N ARG A 33 -6.59 12.87 -8.06
CA ARG A 33 -8.05 12.79 -8.18
C ARG A 33 -8.70 14.17 -8.17
N GLY A 34 -9.97 14.20 -8.57
CA GLY A 34 -10.87 15.32 -8.36
C GLY A 34 -10.50 16.54 -9.20
N THR A 35 -10.31 17.68 -8.52
CA THR A 35 -10.05 18.99 -9.14
C THR A 35 -8.58 19.27 -9.40
N VAL A 36 -7.67 18.31 -9.14
CA VAL A 36 -6.27 18.45 -9.53
C VAL A 36 -6.21 18.70 -11.04
N GLN A 37 -5.44 19.70 -11.44
CA GLN A 37 -5.25 20.07 -12.83
C GLN A 37 -3.85 19.68 -13.30
N PHE A 38 -3.74 19.36 -14.59
CA PHE A 38 -2.48 19.12 -15.27
C PHE A 38 -2.46 19.86 -16.61
N ALA A 39 -1.27 20.16 -17.13
CA ALA A 39 -1.05 20.77 -18.43
C ALA A 39 0.14 20.11 -19.14
N ASP A 40 0.27 20.33 -20.44
CA ASP A 40 1.52 20.05 -21.14
C ASP A 40 2.66 20.91 -20.59
N ILE A 41 3.88 20.39 -20.63
CA ILE A 41 5.05 21.13 -20.11
C ILE A 41 5.20 22.44 -20.88
N GLY A 42 5.17 23.56 -20.14
CA GLY A 42 5.28 24.91 -20.71
C GLY A 42 4.02 25.43 -21.40
N ALA A 43 2.91 24.69 -21.39
CA ALA A 43 1.64 25.13 -22.00
C ALA A 43 0.64 25.64 -20.96
N GLU A 44 -0.25 26.54 -21.37
CA GLU A 44 -1.34 27.04 -20.51
C GLU A 44 -2.65 26.23 -20.63
N ASN A 45 -2.59 25.03 -21.19
CA ASN A 45 -3.75 24.20 -21.50
C ASN A 45 -4.23 23.34 -20.32
N TRP A 46 -4.42 23.97 -19.15
CA TRP A 46 -4.81 23.31 -17.91
C TRP A 46 -6.13 22.55 -18.02
N ARG A 47 -6.11 21.26 -17.68
CA ARG A 47 -7.29 20.39 -17.67
C ARG A 47 -7.39 19.67 -16.34
N ALA A 48 -8.60 19.51 -15.83
CA ALA A 48 -8.83 18.71 -14.64
C ALA A 48 -8.57 17.23 -14.92
N VAL A 49 -7.98 16.51 -13.97
CA VAL A 49 -7.72 15.06 -14.05
C VAL A 49 -8.99 14.28 -14.38
N ARG A 50 -10.15 14.71 -13.88
CA ARG A 50 -11.44 14.06 -14.19
C ARG A 50 -11.75 13.98 -15.70
N SER A 51 -11.22 14.92 -16.50
CA SER A 51 -11.46 14.97 -17.95
C SER A 51 -10.85 13.79 -18.70
N THR A 52 -9.88 13.09 -18.12
CA THR A 52 -9.26 11.91 -18.76
C THR A 52 -9.97 10.60 -18.40
N HIS A 53 -11.01 10.63 -17.56
CA HIS A 53 -11.66 9.41 -17.08
C HIS A 53 -12.36 8.63 -18.19
N ASP A 54 -12.89 9.31 -19.21
CA ASP A 54 -13.58 8.68 -20.34
C ASP A 54 -12.62 7.92 -21.27
N LEU A 55 -11.34 8.31 -21.29
CA LEU A 55 -10.27 7.64 -22.04
C LEU A 55 -9.75 6.37 -21.35
N ALA A 56 -10.14 6.16 -20.08
CA ALA A 56 -9.60 5.12 -19.23
C ALA A 56 -10.28 3.77 -19.48
N ASN A 57 -9.45 2.74 -19.67
CA ASN A 57 -9.91 1.36 -19.84
C ASN A 57 -9.02 0.39 -19.06
N GLY A 58 -9.24 -0.91 -19.25
CA GLY A 58 -8.48 -1.97 -18.57
C GLY A 58 -7.01 -2.08 -18.97
N GLN A 59 -6.54 -1.28 -19.92
CA GLN A 59 -5.12 -1.20 -20.29
C GLN A 59 -4.51 0.05 -19.67
N ALA A 60 -3.33 -0.11 -19.07
CA ALA A 60 -2.56 1.00 -18.52
C ALA A 60 -1.96 1.82 -19.68
N LYS A 61 -2.24 3.12 -19.72
CA LYS A 61 -1.78 4.04 -20.76
C LYS A 61 -0.91 5.14 -20.17
N SER A 62 0.20 5.45 -20.82
CA SER A 62 0.96 6.67 -20.51
C SER A 62 0.25 7.87 -21.14
N LEU A 63 0.09 8.94 -20.37
CA LEU A 63 -0.32 10.26 -20.87
C LEU A 63 0.89 11.18 -21.12
N GLY A 64 2.12 10.67 -20.92
CA GLY A 64 3.37 11.41 -21.08
C GLY A 64 3.72 12.27 -19.88
N CYS A 65 4.77 13.07 -20.04
CA CYS A 65 5.23 14.06 -19.07
C CYS A 65 4.25 15.25 -19.04
N LYS A 66 3.80 15.65 -17.85
CA LYS A 66 2.88 16.77 -17.64
C LYS A 66 3.32 17.59 -16.43
N THR A 67 2.84 18.82 -16.37
CA THR A 67 2.99 19.67 -15.19
C THR A 67 1.72 19.61 -14.34
N LEU A 68 1.84 19.36 -13.03
CA LEU A 68 0.74 19.35 -12.07
C LEU A 68 0.60 20.69 -11.36
N THR A 69 -0.64 21.18 -11.29
CA THR A 69 -1.08 22.42 -10.61
C THR A 69 -0.41 23.72 -11.06
N LYS A 70 -1.21 24.80 -11.16
CA LYS A 70 -0.72 26.11 -11.63
C LYS A 70 0.14 26.85 -10.60
N THR A 71 -0.27 26.82 -9.33
CA THR A 71 0.34 27.64 -8.26
C THR A 71 1.69 27.09 -7.79
N ASN A 72 1.84 25.77 -7.71
CA ASN A 72 3.07 25.13 -7.27
C ASN A 72 3.41 24.01 -8.27
N PRO A 73 3.95 24.35 -9.45
CA PRO A 73 4.13 23.38 -10.52
C PRO A 73 5.15 22.31 -10.14
N ILE A 74 4.89 21.10 -10.62
CA ILE A 74 5.83 19.97 -10.59
C ILE A 74 5.65 19.13 -11.86
N ASN A 75 6.76 18.70 -12.45
CA ASN A 75 6.75 17.85 -13.63
C ASN A 75 6.70 16.38 -13.22
N CYS A 76 5.84 15.60 -13.86
CA CYS A 76 5.73 14.17 -13.58
C CYS A 76 5.16 13.43 -14.78
N HIS A 77 5.33 12.11 -14.81
CA HIS A 77 4.69 11.24 -15.77
C HIS A 77 3.32 10.82 -15.28
N LEU A 78 2.32 10.91 -16.16
CA LEU A 78 0.96 10.50 -15.86
C LEU A 78 0.64 9.14 -16.50
N THR A 79 0.04 8.24 -15.72
CA THR A 79 -0.47 6.95 -16.15
C THR A 79 -1.95 6.84 -15.86
N LEU A 80 -2.74 6.42 -16.85
CA LEU A 80 -4.19 6.25 -16.79
C LEU A 80 -4.55 4.76 -16.80
N TYR A 81 -5.44 4.34 -15.90
CA TYR A 81 -5.92 2.96 -15.85
C TYR A 81 -7.31 2.87 -15.21
N ARG A 82 -8.14 1.92 -15.66
CA ARG A 82 -9.44 1.62 -15.04
C ARG A 82 -9.55 0.12 -14.74
N SER A 83 -9.61 -0.23 -13.46
CA SER A 83 -9.81 -1.63 -13.06
C SER A 83 -11.20 -2.14 -13.43
N LYS A 84 -11.30 -3.42 -13.79
CA LYS A 84 -12.59 -4.09 -13.97
C LYS A 84 -13.41 -4.04 -12.67
N PRO A 85 -14.73 -3.82 -12.75
CA PRO A 85 -15.60 -3.90 -11.58
C PRO A 85 -15.49 -5.26 -10.90
N LYS A 86 -15.37 -5.28 -9.57
CA LYS A 86 -15.28 -6.51 -8.77
C LYS A 86 -16.63 -7.04 -8.27
N GLY A 87 -17.75 -6.41 -8.67
CA GLY A 87 -19.10 -6.81 -8.23
C GLY A 87 -19.38 -6.67 -6.72
N ARG A 88 -18.52 -5.97 -5.96
CA ARG A 88 -18.65 -5.86 -4.50
C ARG A 88 -19.87 -5.03 -4.13
N THR A 89 -20.70 -5.58 -3.25
CA THR A 89 -21.82 -4.89 -2.60
C THR A 89 -21.48 -4.58 -1.15
N ASN A 90 -22.14 -3.56 -0.59
CA ASN A 90 -21.98 -3.23 0.81
C ASN A 90 -22.70 -4.29 1.65
N GLN A 91 -21.96 -5.04 2.47
CA GLN A 91 -22.50 -6.06 3.37
C GLN A 91 -22.61 -5.59 4.82
N ARG A 92 -22.56 -4.28 5.11
CA ARG A 92 -22.75 -3.80 6.48
C ARG A 92 -24.14 -4.18 6.98
N SER A 93 -24.19 -4.81 8.15
CA SER A 93 -25.42 -5.05 8.88
C SER A 93 -26.13 -3.73 9.19
N THR A 94 -27.46 -3.73 9.11
CA THR A 94 -28.32 -2.62 9.52
C THR A 94 -28.11 -2.21 10.98
N ARG A 95 -27.57 -3.10 11.83
CA ARG A 95 -27.24 -2.81 13.25
C ARG A 95 -25.95 -2.01 13.46
N THR A 96 -25.13 -1.81 12.43
CA THR A 96 -23.82 -1.14 12.53
C THR A 96 -23.74 0.06 11.59
N ASN A 97 -24.05 1.28 12.07
CA ASN A 97 -23.85 2.57 11.37
C ASN A 97 -23.94 2.48 9.84
N CYS A 98 -25.03 1.87 9.34
CA CYS A 98 -25.26 1.58 7.93
C CYS A 98 -25.54 2.86 7.12
N HIS A 99 -25.95 3.93 7.80
CA HIS A 99 -26.28 5.24 7.21
C HIS A 99 -25.09 6.20 7.09
N HIS A 100 -23.86 5.79 7.46
CA HIS A 100 -22.72 6.70 7.36
C HIS A 100 -22.41 7.05 5.88
N PRO A 101 -22.38 8.35 5.49
CA PRO A 101 -22.31 8.78 4.09
C PRO A 101 -21.01 8.37 3.39
N SER A 102 -19.97 8.07 4.16
CA SER A 102 -18.67 7.64 3.63
C SER A 102 -18.74 6.38 2.75
N ALA A 103 -19.72 5.50 2.95
CA ALA A 103 -19.83 4.27 2.16
C ALA A 103 -20.03 4.56 0.66
N LYS A 104 -20.86 5.56 0.34
CA LYS A 104 -21.11 6.00 -1.03
C LYS A 104 -19.86 6.65 -1.62
N THR A 105 -19.16 7.48 -0.84
CA THR A 105 -17.90 8.12 -1.24
C THR A 105 -16.80 7.09 -1.51
N TYR A 106 -16.63 6.08 -0.64
CA TYR A 106 -15.66 5.01 -0.81
C TYR A 106 -15.98 4.14 -2.03
N SER A 107 -17.25 3.80 -2.24
CA SER A 107 -17.69 3.04 -3.42
C SER A 107 -17.41 3.80 -4.72
N THR A 108 -17.71 5.10 -4.75
CA THR A 108 -17.45 5.96 -5.91
C THR A 108 -15.95 6.05 -6.20
N SER A 109 -15.16 6.36 -5.17
CA SER A 109 -13.68 6.43 -5.25
C SER A 109 -13.04 5.14 -5.75
N ALA A 110 -13.58 3.99 -5.34
CA ALA A 110 -13.08 2.67 -5.74
C ALA A 110 -13.38 2.32 -7.20
N LYS A 111 -14.44 2.91 -7.78
CA LYS A 111 -14.86 2.69 -9.17
C LYS A 111 -14.26 3.70 -10.15
N GLU A 112 -13.76 4.82 -9.63
CA GLU A 112 -13.08 5.84 -10.44
C GLU A 112 -11.79 5.28 -11.07
N PRO A 113 -11.48 5.67 -12.31
CA PRO A 113 -10.17 5.45 -12.89
C PRO A 113 -9.04 5.94 -11.99
N TRP A 114 -7.88 5.29 -12.14
CA TRP A 114 -6.64 5.71 -11.53
C TRP A 114 -5.92 6.61 -12.51
N VAL A 115 -5.65 7.84 -12.08
CA VAL A 115 -4.63 8.69 -12.69
C VAL A 115 -3.48 8.74 -11.72
N LEU A 116 -2.37 8.13 -12.13
CA LEU A 116 -1.17 7.98 -11.33
C LEU A 116 -0.13 8.96 -11.83
N ALA A 117 0.48 9.70 -10.91
CA ALA A 117 1.59 10.61 -11.15
C ALA A 117 2.86 10.01 -10.54
N SER A 118 3.99 10.18 -11.21
CA SER A 118 5.29 9.72 -10.72
C SER A 118 6.44 10.53 -11.29
N ASN A 119 7.52 10.68 -10.52
CA ASN A 119 8.80 11.21 -10.99
C ASN A 119 9.76 10.12 -11.50
N LEU A 120 9.32 8.86 -11.58
CA LEU A 120 10.11 7.80 -12.17
C LEU A 120 10.37 8.06 -13.66
N PRO A 121 11.60 7.83 -14.17
CA PRO A 121 11.88 7.96 -15.59
C PRO A 121 10.99 7.02 -16.43
N PRO A 122 10.50 7.42 -17.62
CA PRO A 122 9.60 6.61 -18.45
C PRO A 122 10.14 5.23 -18.79
N GLU A 123 11.44 5.15 -19.05
CA GLU A 123 12.19 3.95 -19.39
C GLU A 123 12.34 2.98 -18.21
N SER A 124 12.21 3.48 -16.97
CA SER A 124 12.38 2.67 -15.76
C SER A 124 11.23 1.70 -15.52
N ARG A 125 9.99 2.10 -15.81
CA ARG A 125 8.81 1.30 -15.46
C ARG A 125 7.72 1.53 -16.50
N SER A 126 7.22 0.44 -17.06
CA SER A 126 6.05 0.48 -17.91
C SER A 126 4.80 0.94 -17.15
N PRO A 127 3.81 1.54 -17.83
CA PRO A 127 2.53 1.91 -17.21
C PRO A 127 1.86 0.75 -16.45
N LYS A 128 1.99 -0.48 -16.97
CA LYS A 128 1.48 -1.69 -16.34
C LYS A 128 2.18 -1.98 -15.00
N GLN A 129 3.50 -1.83 -14.93
CA GLN A 129 4.26 -2.00 -13.68
C GLN A 129 3.87 -0.94 -12.63
N LEU A 130 3.69 0.32 -13.03
CA LEU A 130 3.22 1.39 -12.12
C LEU A 130 1.84 1.07 -11.56
N VAL A 131 0.91 0.63 -12.40
CA VAL A 131 -0.42 0.19 -11.95
C VAL A 131 -0.33 -0.98 -10.97
N ASN A 132 0.54 -1.96 -11.23
CA ASN A 132 0.74 -3.10 -10.34
C ASN A 132 1.35 -2.69 -8.98
N LEU A 133 2.31 -1.76 -8.97
CA LEU A 133 2.87 -1.20 -7.74
C LEU A 133 1.79 -0.47 -6.94
N TYR A 134 1.03 0.41 -7.58
CA TYR A 134 -0.06 1.14 -6.94
C TYR A 134 -1.19 0.22 -6.45
N ALA A 135 -1.46 -0.88 -7.16
CA ALA A 135 -2.46 -1.86 -6.74
C ALA A 135 -2.16 -2.47 -5.37
N LYS A 136 -0.88 -2.52 -4.96
CA LYS A 136 -0.43 -3.01 -3.65
C LYS A 136 -0.72 -2.06 -2.49
N ARG A 137 -1.10 -0.79 -2.72
CA ARG A 137 -1.29 0.21 -1.65
C ARG A 137 -2.21 -0.24 -0.50
N MET A 138 -3.17 -1.14 -0.77
CA MET A 138 -4.12 -1.62 0.24
C MET A 138 -3.45 -2.55 1.27
N GLN A 139 -2.24 -3.06 1.01
CA GLN A 139 -1.49 -3.87 1.97
C GLN A 139 -1.22 -3.12 3.28
N ILE A 140 -0.95 -1.80 3.22
CA ILE A 140 -0.73 -1.00 4.43
C ILE A 140 -2.03 -0.82 5.24
N GLU A 141 -3.20 -0.83 4.60
CA GLU A 141 -4.48 -0.74 5.30
C GLU A 141 -4.77 -2.00 6.12
N GLU A 142 -4.31 -3.16 5.67
CA GLU A 142 -4.39 -4.41 6.43
C GLU A 142 -3.54 -4.31 7.69
N THR A 143 -2.29 -3.84 7.57
CA THR A 143 -1.43 -3.55 8.73
C THR A 143 -2.06 -2.53 9.69
N PHE A 144 -2.62 -1.43 9.21
CA PHE A 144 -3.29 -0.46 10.08
C PHE A 144 -4.55 -1.04 10.75
N ARG A 145 -5.27 -1.92 10.07
CA ARG A 145 -6.42 -2.63 10.64
C ARG A 145 -5.97 -3.55 11.77
N ASP A 146 -4.91 -4.32 11.56
CA ASP A 146 -4.36 -5.25 12.54
C ASP A 146 -3.75 -4.51 13.73
N LEU A 147 -3.18 -3.31 13.54
CA LEU A 147 -2.76 -2.49 14.69
C LEU A 147 -3.97 -2.01 15.51
N LYS A 148 -5.03 -1.54 14.84
CA LYS A 148 -6.17 -0.85 15.48
C LYS A 148 -7.24 -1.79 16.04
N SER A 149 -7.46 -2.94 15.42
CA SER A 149 -8.60 -3.83 15.68
C SER A 149 -8.41 -4.61 16.99
N PRO A 150 -9.36 -4.56 17.93
CA PRO A 150 -9.33 -5.42 19.12
C PRO A 150 -9.56 -6.90 18.82
N ALA A 151 -10.44 -7.21 17.86
CA ALA A 151 -10.84 -8.59 17.58
C ALA A 151 -9.80 -9.35 16.73
N TYR A 152 -9.12 -8.62 15.83
CA TYR A 152 -8.28 -9.23 14.79
C TYR A 152 -6.79 -8.90 14.95
N GLY A 153 -6.45 -8.02 15.89
CA GLY A 153 -5.20 -7.30 15.92
C GLY A 153 -4.71 -6.96 17.33
N PHE A 154 -3.88 -5.93 17.48
CA PHE A 154 -3.30 -5.50 18.76
C PHE A 154 -4.22 -4.61 19.60
N GLY A 155 -5.42 -4.29 19.11
CA GLY A 155 -6.40 -3.56 19.91
C GLY A 155 -6.02 -2.13 20.30
N LEU A 156 -5.20 -1.43 19.51
CA LEU A 156 -4.75 -0.07 19.83
C LEU A 156 -5.90 0.91 20.14
N ARG A 157 -7.09 0.69 19.55
CA ARG A 157 -8.31 1.47 19.84
C ARG A 157 -8.78 1.40 21.30
N GLN A 158 -8.35 0.39 22.05
CA GLN A 158 -8.69 0.18 23.45
C GLN A 158 -7.61 0.68 24.42
N SER A 159 -6.49 1.23 23.91
CA SER A 159 -5.40 1.75 24.75
C SER A 159 -5.86 2.84 25.73
N ARG A 160 -6.84 3.67 25.33
CA ARG A 160 -7.43 4.77 26.14
C ARG A 160 -6.38 5.72 26.77
N THR A 161 -5.16 5.76 26.24
CA THR A 161 -4.11 6.64 26.73
C THR A 161 -4.32 8.06 26.24
N ASN A 162 -4.08 9.04 27.11
CA ASN A 162 -4.09 10.47 26.80
C ASN A 162 -2.68 11.09 26.83
N SER A 163 -1.64 10.30 27.15
CA SER A 163 -0.23 10.76 27.09
C SER A 163 0.38 10.37 25.74
N PRO A 164 0.89 11.35 24.97
CA PRO A 164 1.61 11.09 23.73
C PRO A 164 2.80 10.16 23.93
N GLU A 165 3.58 10.34 25.00
CA GLU A 165 4.78 9.57 25.30
C GLU A 165 4.43 8.10 25.54
N ARG A 166 3.36 7.83 26.28
CA ARG A 166 2.86 6.46 26.48
C ARG A 166 2.36 5.86 25.17
N PHE A 167 1.73 6.66 24.31
CA PHE A 167 1.26 6.19 23.02
C PHE A 167 2.42 5.82 22.09
N ASP A 168 3.49 6.61 22.07
CA ASP A 168 4.72 6.32 21.33
C ASP A 168 5.36 5.00 21.79
N ILE A 169 5.43 4.75 23.09
CA ILE A 169 5.91 3.48 23.64
C ILE A 169 5.03 2.31 23.19
N ILE A 170 3.70 2.45 23.22
CA ILE A 170 2.78 1.40 22.76
C ILE A 170 2.98 1.12 21.26
N LEU A 171 3.15 2.16 20.44
CA LEU A 171 3.43 2.00 19.01
C LEU A 171 4.78 1.30 18.77
N LEU A 172 5.81 1.63 19.55
CA LEU A 172 7.11 0.97 19.46
C LEU A 172 7.01 -0.52 19.82
N ILE A 173 6.33 -0.87 20.91
CA ILE A 173 6.11 -2.26 21.30
C ILE A 173 5.33 -2.99 20.20
N ALA A 174 4.27 -2.39 19.67
CA ALA A 174 3.49 -2.97 18.59
C ALA A 174 4.33 -3.22 17.32
N LEU A 175 5.23 -2.29 16.96
CA LEU A 175 6.17 -2.44 15.87
C LEU A 175 7.13 -3.62 16.10
N MET A 176 7.73 -3.72 17.29
CA MET A 176 8.64 -4.82 17.64
C MET A 176 7.95 -6.18 17.57
N VAL A 177 6.74 -6.29 18.13
CA VAL A 177 5.91 -7.51 18.04
C VAL A 177 5.60 -7.83 16.57
N GLN A 178 5.22 -6.84 15.77
CA GLN A 178 4.91 -7.05 14.37
C GLN A 178 6.11 -7.54 13.55
N CYS A 179 7.31 -7.00 13.82
CA CYS A 179 8.55 -7.50 13.23
C CYS A 179 8.78 -8.97 13.60
N LEU A 180 8.66 -9.34 14.88
CA LEU A 180 8.80 -10.73 15.33
C LEU A 180 7.80 -11.66 14.64
N LEU A 181 6.52 -11.28 14.60
CA LEU A 181 5.48 -12.05 13.92
C LEU A 181 5.75 -12.21 12.42
N TRP A 182 6.39 -11.23 11.80
CA TRP A 182 6.81 -11.34 10.41
C TRP A 182 7.89 -12.41 10.25
N LEU A 183 8.90 -12.44 11.13
CA LEU A 183 9.95 -13.46 11.10
C LEU A 183 9.39 -14.87 11.29
N VAL A 184 8.55 -15.05 12.31
CA VAL A 184 7.83 -16.30 12.57
C VAL A 184 7.00 -16.71 11.34
N GLY A 185 6.25 -15.76 10.77
CA GLY A 185 5.42 -16.02 9.60
C GLY A 185 6.23 -16.40 8.35
N LEU A 186 7.38 -15.76 8.13
CA LEU A 186 8.29 -16.12 7.02
C LEU A 186 8.85 -17.52 7.20
N HIS A 187 9.29 -17.85 8.41
CA HIS A 187 9.73 -19.20 8.73
C HIS A 187 8.63 -20.23 8.49
N ALA A 188 7.42 -19.98 9.00
CA ALA A 188 6.26 -20.85 8.81
C ALA A 188 5.90 -21.05 7.33
N GLN A 189 6.04 -20.02 6.49
CA GLN A 189 5.85 -20.13 5.05
C GLN A 189 6.90 -21.05 4.40
N GLN A 190 8.17 -20.99 4.85
CA GLN A 190 9.21 -21.88 4.33
C GLN A 190 8.98 -23.35 4.70
N GLN A 191 8.43 -23.59 5.88
CA GLN A 191 8.06 -24.95 6.32
C GLN A 191 6.73 -25.43 5.72
N GLY A 192 6.02 -24.57 4.97
CA GLY A 192 4.71 -24.89 4.38
C GLY A 192 3.57 -25.02 5.40
N TRP A 193 3.75 -24.49 6.61
CA TRP A 193 2.76 -24.55 7.68
C TRP A 193 1.53 -23.68 7.41
N ASP A 194 1.65 -22.68 6.53
CA ASP A 194 0.52 -21.86 6.07
C ASP A 194 -0.68 -22.70 5.60
N LYS A 195 -0.40 -23.87 5.01
CA LYS A 195 -1.41 -24.84 4.57
C LYS A 195 -2.24 -25.42 5.72
N HIS A 196 -1.69 -25.50 6.94
CA HIS A 196 -2.38 -26.03 8.11
C HIS A 196 -3.39 -25.03 8.70
N PHE A 197 -3.25 -23.74 8.36
CA PHE A 197 -4.10 -22.65 8.85
C PHE A 197 -5.12 -22.17 7.82
N GLN A 198 -5.25 -22.86 6.69
CA GLN A 198 -6.25 -22.56 5.67
C GLN A 198 -7.24 -23.72 5.50
N ALA A 199 -8.53 -23.38 5.49
CA ALA A 199 -9.60 -24.35 5.19
C ALA A 199 -9.82 -24.53 3.67
N ASN A 200 -9.30 -23.61 2.85
CA ASN A 200 -9.49 -23.62 1.41
C ASN A 200 -8.38 -24.41 0.70
N THR A 201 -8.70 -25.07 -0.41
CA THR A 201 -7.75 -25.79 -1.30
C THR A 201 -6.90 -24.87 -2.18
N ILE A 202 -6.80 -23.58 -1.84
CA ILE A 202 -6.06 -22.59 -2.63
C ILE A 202 -4.56 -22.80 -2.40
N GLY A 203 -3.85 -23.30 -3.42
CA GLY A 203 -2.39 -23.51 -3.38
C GLY A 203 -1.54 -22.45 -4.10
N HIS A 204 -2.15 -21.55 -4.88
CA HIS A 204 -1.44 -20.61 -5.75
C HIS A 204 -1.17 -19.24 -5.10
N ARG A 205 -1.68 -18.99 -3.89
CA ARG A 205 -1.47 -17.73 -3.15
C ARG A 205 -1.58 -17.95 -1.65
N THR A 206 -0.91 -17.12 -0.88
CA THR A 206 -1.06 -17.07 0.57
C THR A 206 -2.45 -16.57 0.95
N VAL A 207 -3.16 -17.30 1.82
CA VAL A 207 -4.50 -16.91 2.30
C VAL A 207 -4.41 -15.97 3.51
N LEU A 208 -3.52 -16.26 4.45
CA LEU A 208 -3.23 -15.39 5.59
C LEU A 208 -2.06 -14.46 5.27
N SER A 209 -2.08 -13.24 5.82
CA SER A 209 -0.90 -12.37 5.81
C SER A 209 0.23 -13.01 6.62
N THR A 210 1.48 -12.70 6.29
CA THR A 210 2.64 -13.27 6.98
C THR A 210 2.61 -13.01 8.49
N ILE A 211 2.22 -11.80 8.90
CA ILE A 211 2.07 -11.44 10.33
C ILE A 211 0.96 -12.25 10.99
N ARG A 212 -0.20 -12.43 10.33
CA ARG A 212 -1.30 -13.22 10.90
C ARG A 212 -0.92 -14.69 11.04
N LEU A 213 -0.23 -15.25 10.04
CA LEU A 213 0.29 -16.60 10.12
C LEU A 213 1.24 -16.75 11.32
N GLY A 214 2.19 -15.83 11.48
CA GLY A 214 3.10 -15.85 12.62
C GLY A 214 2.36 -15.82 13.97
N LEU A 215 1.28 -15.03 14.07
CA LEU A 215 0.46 -14.99 15.28
C LEU A 215 -0.24 -16.33 15.55
N GLU A 216 -0.82 -16.97 14.53
CA GLU A 216 -1.50 -18.26 14.68
C GLU A 216 -0.54 -19.40 15.00
N VAL A 217 0.67 -19.36 14.44
CA VAL A 217 1.75 -20.30 14.73
C VAL A 217 2.16 -20.20 16.21
N LEU A 218 2.44 -18.99 16.71
CA LEU A 218 2.82 -18.81 18.12
C LEU A 218 1.71 -19.15 19.13
N ARG A 219 0.44 -19.19 18.69
CA ARG A 219 -0.69 -19.57 19.54
C ARG A 219 -0.79 -21.06 19.78
N ARG A 220 -0.04 -21.89 19.04
CA ARG A 220 -0.15 -23.34 19.14
C ARG A 220 1.21 -23.99 19.47
N PRO A 221 1.24 -24.97 20.39
CA PRO A 221 2.49 -25.56 20.87
C PRO A 221 3.12 -26.55 19.88
N ASP A 222 2.38 -27.00 18.86
CA ASP A 222 2.83 -27.95 17.83
C ASP A 222 3.83 -27.34 16.83
N TYR A 223 3.98 -26.02 16.80
CA TYR A 223 4.92 -25.31 15.94
C TYR A 223 6.06 -24.71 16.75
N GLN A 224 7.08 -25.53 17.00
CA GLN A 224 8.30 -25.06 17.67
C GLN A 224 9.22 -24.34 16.69
N ILE A 225 9.75 -23.21 17.13
CA ILE A 225 10.70 -22.41 16.37
C ILE A 225 11.88 -22.10 17.27
N THR A 226 13.08 -22.40 16.79
CA THR A 226 14.34 -22.14 17.48
C THR A 226 14.86 -20.75 17.15
N GLU A 227 15.75 -20.22 18.00
CA GLU A 227 16.41 -18.93 17.76
C GLU A 227 17.19 -18.92 16.43
N LYS A 228 17.86 -20.03 16.09
CA LYS A 228 18.60 -20.19 14.82
C LYS A 228 17.69 -20.03 13.61
N GLU A 229 16.47 -20.55 13.68
CA GLU A 229 15.48 -20.45 12.61
C GLU A 229 14.93 -19.02 12.47
N LEU A 230 14.74 -18.31 13.58
CA LEU A 230 14.38 -16.89 13.55
C LEU A 230 15.49 -16.02 12.95
N LEU A 231 16.77 -16.32 13.26
CA LEU A 231 17.91 -15.65 12.64
C LEU A 231 17.97 -15.91 11.13
N ALA A 232 17.68 -17.14 10.68
CA ALA A 232 17.57 -17.43 9.26
C ALA A 232 16.40 -16.67 8.60
N ALA A 233 15.25 -16.59 9.27
CA ALA A 233 14.10 -15.78 8.84
C ALA A 233 14.45 -14.28 8.75
N TRP A 234 15.31 -13.78 9.63
CA TRP A 234 15.80 -12.40 9.58
C TRP A 234 16.62 -12.12 8.32
N VAL A 235 17.53 -13.03 7.95
CA VAL A 235 18.31 -12.90 6.70
C VAL A 235 17.37 -12.85 5.49
N LEU A 236 16.33 -13.69 5.48
CA LEU A 236 15.34 -13.70 4.41
C LEU A 236 14.53 -12.41 4.36
N PHE A 237 14.11 -11.90 5.52
CA PHE A 237 13.43 -10.63 5.64
C PHE A 237 14.29 -9.47 5.12
N ALA A 238 15.56 -9.40 5.53
CA ALA A 238 16.50 -8.38 5.06
C ALA A 238 16.71 -8.46 3.53
N ASN A 239 16.84 -9.66 2.97
CA ASN A 239 16.94 -9.85 1.53
C ASN A 239 15.67 -9.40 0.79
N GLN A 240 14.48 -9.71 1.33
CA GLN A 240 13.22 -9.22 0.78
C GLN A 240 13.14 -7.69 0.84
N LEU A 241 13.57 -7.10 1.95
CA LEU A 241 13.56 -5.65 2.13
C LEU A 241 14.51 -4.96 1.15
N LEU A 242 15.70 -5.51 0.90
CA LEU A 242 16.61 -5.01 -0.12
C LEU A 242 16.03 -5.15 -1.53
N LYS A 243 15.45 -6.31 -1.85
CA LYS A 243 14.85 -6.57 -3.16
C LYS A 243 13.66 -5.66 -3.47
N TYR A 244 12.79 -5.43 -2.49
CA TYR A 244 11.54 -4.68 -2.73
C TYR A 244 11.61 -3.21 -2.27
N GLY A 245 12.62 -2.84 -1.48
CA GLY A 245 12.80 -1.49 -0.95
C GLY A 245 13.50 -0.53 -1.91
N TYR A 246 14.22 -1.05 -2.91
CA TYR A 246 14.85 -0.22 -3.93
C TYR A 246 13.92 -0.01 -5.13
N ALA A 247 13.66 1.25 -5.48
CA ALA A 247 12.74 1.62 -6.56
C ALA A 247 13.08 0.97 -7.91
N MET A 248 14.35 0.63 -8.11
CA MET A 248 14.90 0.14 -9.37
C MET A 248 15.49 -1.28 -9.23
N ALA A 249 15.23 -2.01 -8.14
CA ALA A 249 15.89 -3.30 -7.86
C ALA A 249 15.58 -4.44 -8.83
N ASP A 250 14.49 -4.30 -9.59
CA ASP A 250 14.05 -5.29 -10.58
C ASP A 250 14.36 -4.84 -12.04
N LEU A 251 15.15 -3.78 -12.23
CA LEU A 251 15.70 -3.34 -13.52
C LEU A 251 17.13 -3.85 -13.67
#